data_AF-A0A1Y6CRP2-F1
#
_entry.id   AF-A0A1Y6CRP2-F1
#
_cell.length_a   1.000
_cell.length_b   1.000
_cell.length_c   1.000
_cell.angle_alpha   90.00
_cell.angle_beta   90.00
_cell.angle_gamma   90.00
#
_symmetry.space_group_name_H-M   'P 1'
#
loop_
_entity.id
_entity.type
_entity.pdbx_description
1 polymer ?
#
loop_
_entity_poly.entity_id
_entity_poly.type
_entity_poly.pdbx_seq_one_letter_code
_entity_poly.pdbx_strand_id
1 'polypeptide(L)'
;MVKRSFKLVGVQWWLVLVLAVVWGAPIFGQTANRPKEKIPAEMLMQVRELDLAFQNLLRQECPQETCVYRGCVYQRHEVVTMQANRSLPGLSTGTRDQVKGNEPQYFLSRARCEYAYETSLSKDDVANLDRRLAAKLSKGILKVSMKAIPLPDAPRFAAEDLPSQSQTILEKFIEKHFDTGVLALLGLVTILILIWAFRRLGKDSLEDKLRYMQLKKEIESDSGKSEEKPEEQVSLDERISGLRSYFSEDPKRLQNIGRHWLEERNFEALAYTSHVLAKTDLAILPDDLDLIQAKIAFQNYMKREFTYDSVQLESHVKELENQVGTLSAQLDDRTELFHDFFQGSHGKGLADICQSLPADAAATILVLAPDELQREASAYLGENQTYGIALRYLRSPLFSEQDLGDAEQVIRSAMAGEAVQLAPRAHQVDFGVRLTIVEPLSQMMAKMSQDNRDRLWQDARAMNGNRLPNWAAGIFYPEMLDKLDDQQVKALCLECDAKRLAPWFASELDLTRQERLLEIVPESYGKALRSPVFQEMTFSGQTRDLGQALLKLAKRGDVNLDTIL
;
A
#
# COMPACT_ATOMS: atom_id res chain seq x y z
N MET A 1 56.12 -18.72 -27.89
CA MET A 1 55.69 -17.32 -28.12
C MET A 1 54.59 -17.19 -29.20
N VAL A 2 53.74 -18.20 -29.46
CA VAL A 2 52.77 -18.19 -30.60
C VAL A 2 51.29 -18.39 -30.17
N LYS A 3 50.97 -18.50 -28.88
CA LYS A 3 49.59 -18.79 -28.41
C LYS A 3 48.73 -17.58 -28.00
N ARG A 4 49.26 -16.34 -28.05
CA ARG A 4 48.50 -15.13 -27.64
C ARG A 4 47.79 -14.39 -28.79
N SER A 5 48.09 -14.70 -30.05
CA SER A 5 47.57 -13.94 -31.20
C SER A 5 46.19 -14.41 -31.70
N PHE A 6 45.68 -15.55 -31.23
CA PHE A 6 44.40 -16.10 -31.71
C PHE A 6 43.16 -15.57 -30.97
N LYS A 7 43.32 -14.93 -29.79
CA LYS A 7 42.16 -14.42 -29.02
C LYS A 7 41.66 -13.05 -29.48
N LEU A 8 42.50 -12.22 -30.13
CA LEU A 8 42.06 -10.90 -30.59
C LEU A 8 41.21 -10.94 -31.87
N VAL A 9 41.40 -11.95 -32.72
CA VAL A 9 40.63 -12.07 -33.98
C VAL A 9 39.17 -12.42 -33.71
N GLY A 10 38.87 -13.21 -32.68
CA GLY A 10 37.49 -13.59 -32.33
C GLY A 10 36.64 -12.41 -31.82
N VAL A 11 37.24 -11.48 -31.08
CA VAL A 11 36.54 -10.31 -30.51
C VAL A 11 36.21 -9.30 -31.60
N GLN A 12 37.08 -9.14 -32.59
CA GLN A 12 36.91 -8.18 -33.69
C GLN A 12 35.80 -8.62 -34.66
N TRP A 13 35.67 -9.92 -34.94
CA TRP A 13 34.56 -10.47 -35.73
C TRP A 13 33.21 -10.37 -35.00
N TRP A 14 33.21 -10.50 -33.67
CA TRP A 14 32.00 -10.35 -32.86
C TRP A 14 31.48 -8.91 -32.85
N LEU A 15 32.38 -7.93 -32.76
CA LEU A 15 32.00 -6.51 -32.79
C LEU A 15 31.36 -6.13 -34.14
N VAL A 16 31.89 -6.67 -35.25
CA VAL A 16 31.32 -6.49 -36.60
C VAL A 16 29.95 -7.15 -36.73
N LEU A 17 29.76 -8.34 -36.14
CA LEU A 17 28.48 -9.06 -36.18
C LEU A 17 27.40 -8.38 -35.34
N VAL A 18 27.76 -7.82 -34.17
CA VAL A 18 26.86 -7.00 -33.34
C VAL A 18 26.51 -5.69 -34.05
N LEU A 19 27.47 -5.02 -34.68
CA LEU A 19 27.22 -3.81 -35.48
C LEU A 19 26.31 -4.11 -36.69
N ALA A 20 26.48 -5.24 -37.36
CA ALA A 20 25.62 -5.66 -38.47
C ALA A 20 24.18 -5.98 -38.03
N VAL A 21 23.98 -6.58 -36.86
CA VAL A 21 22.64 -6.84 -36.29
C VAL A 21 21.95 -5.56 -35.83
N VAL A 22 22.70 -4.58 -35.30
CA VAL A 22 22.16 -3.28 -34.88
C VAL A 22 21.75 -2.41 -36.08
N TRP A 23 22.43 -2.52 -37.22
CA TRP A 23 22.13 -1.73 -38.42
C TRP A 23 21.17 -2.43 -39.41
N GLY A 24 21.00 -3.75 -39.34
CA GLY A 24 20.14 -4.53 -40.25
C GLY A 24 18.66 -4.63 -39.86
N ALA A 25 18.21 -3.98 -38.78
CA ALA A 25 16.93 -4.25 -38.16
C ALA A 25 15.71 -3.36 -38.53
N PRO A 26 15.47 -2.89 -39.78
CA PRO A 26 14.16 -2.31 -40.12
C PRO A 26 13.34 -3.11 -41.15
N ILE A 27 13.49 -4.45 -41.27
CA ILE A 27 12.75 -5.20 -42.33
C ILE A 27 11.92 -6.41 -41.84
N PHE A 28 12.15 -6.99 -40.66
CA PHE A 28 11.43 -8.22 -40.23
C PHE A 28 10.55 -8.06 -38.98
N GLY A 29 9.74 -6.99 -38.95
CA GLY A 29 8.87 -6.66 -37.82
C GLY A 29 7.37 -6.65 -38.11
N GLN A 30 6.90 -7.33 -39.14
CA GLN A 30 5.47 -7.46 -39.45
C GLN A 30 5.10 -8.94 -39.59
N THR A 31 4.80 -9.63 -38.47
CA THR A 31 3.89 -10.80 -38.35
C THR A 31 4.03 -11.48 -36.98
N ALA A 32 3.95 -10.71 -35.89
CA ALA A 32 3.73 -11.30 -34.57
C ALA A 32 2.59 -10.54 -33.89
N ASN A 33 1.39 -11.11 -34.01
CA ASN A 33 0.21 -10.73 -33.26
C ASN A 33 0.50 -10.80 -31.75
N ARG A 34 0.98 -9.70 -31.18
CA ARG A 34 0.81 -9.40 -29.75
C ARG A 34 -0.31 -8.37 -29.64
N PRO A 35 -1.38 -8.63 -28.86
CA PRO A 35 -2.37 -7.60 -28.60
C PRO A 35 -1.69 -6.51 -27.77
N LYS A 36 -1.47 -5.34 -28.39
CA LYS A 36 -1.00 -4.09 -27.76
C LYS A 36 -2.16 -3.32 -27.15
N GLU A 37 -3.12 -3.98 -26.50
CA GLU A 37 -4.15 -3.25 -25.78
C GLU A 37 -3.57 -2.79 -24.44
N LYS A 38 -3.39 -1.47 -24.33
CA LYS A 38 -3.14 -0.81 -23.06
C LYS A 38 -4.29 -1.18 -22.12
N ILE A 39 -3.98 -1.84 -21.00
CA ILE A 39 -4.99 -2.24 -20.01
C ILE A 39 -5.74 -0.96 -19.57
N PRO A 40 -7.06 -0.87 -19.80
CA PRO A 40 -7.86 0.28 -19.36
C PRO A 40 -7.80 0.43 -17.83
N ALA A 41 -7.88 1.66 -17.32
CA ALA A 41 -7.79 1.91 -15.87
C ALA A 41 -8.96 1.26 -15.12
N GLU A 42 -10.11 1.16 -15.78
CA GLU A 42 -11.34 0.52 -15.32
C GLU A 42 -11.13 -0.98 -15.05
N MET A 43 -10.24 -1.64 -15.81
CA MET A 43 -9.89 -3.05 -15.58
C MET A 43 -9.05 -3.25 -14.32
N LEU A 44 -8.21 -2.27 -13.96
CA LEU A 44 -7.43 -2.35 -12.72
C LEU A 44 -8.35 -2.24 -11.50
N MET A 45 -9.42 -1.45 -11.58
CA MET A 45 -10.44 -1.37 -10.53
C MET A 45 -11.21 -2.68 -10.39
N GLN A 46 -11.73 -3.25 -11.49
CA GLN A 46 -12.43 -4.54 -11.45
C GLN A 46 -11.54 -5.69 -10.96
N VAL A 47 -10.24 -5.67 -11.26
CA VAL A 47 -9.29 -6.66 -10.73
C VAL A 47 -9.10 -6.48 -9.23
N ARG A 48 -9.03 -5.24 -8.70
CA ARG A 48 -8.95 -5.00 -7.25
C ARG A 48 -10.20 -5.46 -6.51
N GLU A 49 -11.38 -5.23 -7.07
CA GLU A 49 -12.64 -5.73 -6.51
C GLU A 49 -12.65 -7.26 -6.45
N LEU A 50 -12.23 -7.92 -7.55
CA LEU A 50 -12.07 -9.37 -7.58
C LEU A 50 -11.03 -9.85 -6.55
N ASP A 51 -9.96 -9.10 -6.37
CA ASP A 51 -8.87 -9.41 -5.44
C ASP A 51 -9.35 -9.43 -3.98
N LEU A 52 -10.12 -8.42 -3.58
CA LEU A 52 -10.77 -8.34 -2.27
C LEU A 52 -11.80 -9.46 -2.08
N ALA A 53 -12.60 -9.76 -3.10
CA ALA A 53 -13.56 -10.86 -3.05
C ALA A 53 -12.86 -12.21 -2.89
N PHE A 54 -11.75 -12.42 -3.60
CA PHE A 54 -10.93 -13.63 -3.47
C PHE A 54 -10.29 -13.75 -2.10
N GLN A 55 -9.72 -12.66 -1.56
CA GLN A 55 -9.13 -12.66 -0.22
C GLN A 55 -10.15 -13.05 0.85
N ASN A 56 -11.35 -12.48 0.79
CA ASN A 56 -12.43 -12.80 1.72
C ASN A 56 -12.91 -14.25 1.57
N LEU A 57 -13.03 -14.74 0.33
CA LEU A 57 -13.50 -16.09 0.08
C LEU A 57 -12.47 -17.14 0.50
N LEU A 58 -11.18 -16.90 0.23
CA LEU A 58 -10.11 -17.80 0.64
C LEU A 58 -10.10 -17.97 2.16
N ARG A 59 -10.30 -16.88 2.92
CA ARG A 59 -10.39 -16.92 4.39
C ARG A 59 -11.56 -17.77 4.92
N GLN A 60 -12.67 -17.82 4.18
CA GLN A 60 -13.84 -18.62 4.57
C GLN A 60 -13.64 -20.11 4.26
N GLU A 61 -12.91 -20.42 3.20
CA GLU A 61 -12.78 -21.78 2.66
C GLU A 61 -11.50 -22.49 3.11
N CYS A 62 -10.48 -21.74 3.54
CA CYS A 62 -9.22 -22.26 4.04
C CYS A 62 -8.68 -21.38 5.18
N PRO A 63 -8.36 -21.96 6.36
CA PRO A 63 -7.71 -21.23 7.46
C PRO A 63 -6.42 -20.54 7.02
N GLN A 64 -6.14 -19.36 7.58
CA GLN A 64 -4.97 -18.56 7.20
C GLN A 64 -3.63 -19.23 7.54
N GLU A 65 -3.62 -20.14 8.52
CA GLU A 65 -2.45 -20.95 8.87
C GLU A 65 -2.06 -21.89 7.72
N THR A 66 -3.06 -22.44 7.04
CA THR A 66 -2.85 -23.42 5.96
C THR A 66 -2.81 -22.81 4.56
N CYS A 67 -3.45 -21.65 4.34
CA CYS A 67 -3.50 -20.98 3.04
C CYS A 67 -3.18 -19.48 3.15
N VAL A 68 -2.23 -19.03 2.34
CA VAL A 68 -1.79 -17.63 2.27
C VAL A 68 -2.19 -17.03 0.92
N TYR A 69 -3.00 -15.98 0.95
CA TYR A 69 -3.41 -15.23 -0.23
C TYR A 69 -2.21 -14.56 -0.95
N ARG A 70 -2.16 -14.58 -2.30
CA ARG A 70 -1.09 -13.97 -3.11
C ARG A 70 -1.57 -12.92 -4.13
N GLY A 71 -2.87 -12.82 -4.36
CA GLY A 71 -3.48 -11.81 -5.23
C GLY A 71 -4.02 -12.32 -6.57
N CYS A 72 -4.76 -11.45 -7.25
CA CYS A 72 -5.34 -11.69 -8.56
C CYS A 72 -4.64 -10.88 -9.66
N VAL A 73 -4.48 -11.50 -10.83
CA VAL A 73 -3.81 -10.95 -12.00
C VAL A 73 -4.79 -10.87 -13.17
N TYR A 74 -4.82 -9.71 -13.80
CA TYR A 74 -5.53 -9.46 -15.06
C TYR A 74 -5.07 -10.43 -16.16
N GLN A 75 -6.01 -11.07 -16.87
CA GLN A 75 -5.68 -11.85 -18.07
C GLN A 75 -6.32 -11.30 -19.34
N ARG A 76 -7.63 -11.02 -19.31
CA ARG A 76 -8.38 -10.61 -20.50
C ARG A 76 -9.61 -9.79 -20.12
N HIS A 77 -9.95 -8.84 -20.98
CA HIS A 77 -11.24 -8.16 -20.96
C HIS A 77 -11.97 -8.35 -22.28
N GLU A 78 -13.27 -8.10 -22.26
CA GLU A 78 -14.12 -7.97 -23.44
C GLU A 78 -14.56 -6.52 -23.57
N VAL A 79 -14.64 -6.07 -24.82
CA VAL A 79 -15.14 -4.74 -25.15
C VAL A 79 -16.54 -4.91 -25.69
N VAL A 80 -17.52 -4.39 -24.97
CA VAL A 80 -18.91 -4.39 -25.42
C VAL A 80 -19.25 -2.96 -25.84
N THR A 81 -19.43 -2.77 -27.14
CA THR A 81 -20.10 -1.59 -27.66
C THR A 81 -21.59 -1.86 -27.63
N MET A 82 -22.29 -1.40 -26.60
CA MET A 82 -23.75 -1.43 -26.63
C MET A 82 -24.20 -0.49 -27.75
N GLN A 83 -24.83 -1.04 -28.80
CA GLN A 83 -25.56 -0.19 -29.74
C GLN A 83 -26.67 0.47 -28.93
N ALA A 84 -26.66 1.80 -28.87
CA ALA A 84 -27.77 2.56 -28.32
C ALA A 84 -29.06 2.01 -28.95
N ASN A 85 -29.95 1.44 -28.12
CA ASN A 85 -31.28 1.05 -28.54
C ASN A 85 -31.86 2.23 -29.32
N ARG A 86 -32.21 1.98 -30.59
CA ARG A 86 -32.77 2.96 -31.51
C ARG A 86 -33.82 3.79 -30.79
N SER A 87 -33.54 5.08 -30.61
CA SER A 87 -34.50 6.06 -30.12
C SER A 87 -35.73 6.00 -31.03
N LEU A 88 -36.90 5.79 -30.44
CA LEU A 88 -38.17 6.09 -31.10
C LEU A 88 -38.12 7.54 -31.60
N PRO A 89 -38.65 7.81 -32.82
CA PRO A 89 -38.60 9.14 -33.40
C PRO A 89 -39.53 10.07 -32.61
N GLY A 90 -38.99 11.09 -31.94
CA GLY A 90 -39.81 12.24 -31.55
C GLY A 90 -39.63 12.92 -30.19
N LEU A 91 -38.51 12.82 -29.47
CA LEU A 91 -38.25 13.73 -28.33
C LEU A 91 -36.78 14.18 -28.23
N SER A 92 -36.61 15.51 -28.31
CA SER A 92 -35.46 16.35 -27.94
C SER A 92 -35.94 17.23 -26.77
N THR A 93 -35.24 17.57 -25.68
CA THR A 93 -33.90 18.17 -25.50
C THR A 93 -33.62 18.35 -23.98
N GLY A 94 -32.36 18.39 -23.55
CA GLY A 94 -31.92 19.37 -22.53
C GLY A 94 -30.66 18.99 -21.72
N THR A 95 -29.65 19.85 -21.73
CA THR A 95 -28.24 19.57 -21.37
C THR A 95 -27.91 19.35 -19.88
N ARG A 96 -27.63 18.09 -19.51
CA ARG A 96 -26.51 17.53 -18.70
C ARG A 96 -26.90 16.08 -18.36
N ASP A 97 -26.24 15.01 -18.78
CA ASP A 97 -24.99 14.83 -19.50
C ASP A 97 -25.27 14.17 -20.85
N GLN A 98 -24.40 14.47 -21.82
CA GLN A 98 -24.25 13.61 -22.98
C GLN A 98 -24.04 12.18 -22.46
N VAL A 99 -25.05 11.31 -22.55
CA VAL A 99 -24.79 9.87 -22.65
C VAL A 99 -23.99 9.74 -23.94
N LYS A 100 -22.67 9.82 -23.77
CA LYS A 100 -21.67 9.58 -24.79
C LYS A 100 -22.11 8.34 -25.55
N GLY A 101 -22.57 8.56 -26.78
CA GLY A 101 -22.91 7.49 -27.68
C GLY A 101 -21.70 6.57 -27.79
N ASN A 102 -21.89 5.34 -27.34
CA ASN A 102 -21.04 4.19 -27.57
C ASN A 102 -19.59 4.32 -27.08
N GLU A 103 -19.34 4.83 -25.86
CA GLU A 103 -18.04 4.54 -25.26
C GLU A 103 -17.92 3.03 -25.02
N PRO A 104 -16.85 2.38 -25.53
CA PRO A 104 -16.63 0.97 -25.34
C PRO A 104 -16.58 0.66 -23.84
N GLN A 105 -17.53 -0.15 -23.36
CA GLN A 105 -17.49 -0.62 -21.98
C GLN A 105 -16.57 -1.83 -21.93
N TYR A 106 -15.56 -1.72 -21.06
CA TYR A 106 -14.61 -2.79 -20.82
C TYR A 106 -15.13 -3.64 -19.66
N PHE A 107 -15.21 -4.95 -19.86
CA PHE A 107 -15.60 -5.92 -18.85
C PHE A 107 -14.48 -6.94 -18.66
N LEU A 108 -14.06 -7.16 -17.42
CA LEU A 108 -13.09 -8.20 -17.12
C LEU A 108 -13.70 -9.58 -17.44
N SER A 109 -13.13 -10.28 -18.41
CA SER A 109 -13.64 -11.59 -18.86
C SER A 109 -12.79 -12.75 -18.36
N ARG A 110 -11.49 -12.52 -18.10
CA ARG A 110 -10.61 -13.52 -17.45
C ARG A 110 -9.64 -12.89 -16.46
N ALA A 111 -9.50 -13.57 -15.34
CA ALA A 111 -8.50 -13.28 -14.31
C ALA A 111 -7.91 -14.58 -13.75
N ARG A 112 -6.72 -14.47 -13.15
CA ARG A 112 -6.07 -15.56 -12.45
C ARG A 112 -5.75 -15.15 -11.03
N CYS A 113 -6.26 -15.88 -10.05
CA CYS A 113 -5.97 -15.64 -8.65
C CYS A 113 -5.03 -16.73 -8.13
N GLU A 114 -4.06 -16.32 -7.32
CA GLU A 114 -3.02 -17.20 -6.78
C GLU A 114 -3.08 -17.22 -5.25
N TYR A 115 -2.88 -18.41 -4.67
CA TYR A 115 -2.67 -18.57 -3.22
C TYR A 115 -1.60 -19.62 -2.98
N ALA A 116 -0.94 -19.52 -1.83
CA ALA A 116 0.02 -20.50 -1.36
C ALA A 116 -0.63 -21.40 -0.29
N TYR A 117 -0.24 -22.67 -0.21
CA TYR A 117 -0.84 -23.65 0.71
C TYR A 117 0.22 -24.55 1.36
N GLU A 118 0.02 -24.96 2.61
CA GLU A 118 0.93 -25.90 3.29
C GLU A 118 0.90 -27.30 2.65
N THR A 119 2.06 -27.97 2.59
CA THR A 119 2.19 -29.33 2.05
C THR A 119 1.40 -30.40 2.82
N SER A 120 0.90 -30.05 4.01
CA SER A 120 0.01 -30.86 4.83
C SER A 120 -1.35 -31.12 4.15
N LEU A 121 -1.77 -30.23 3.24
CA LEU A 121 -2.99 -30.41 2.45
C LEU A 121 -2.79 -31.41 1.30
N SER A 122 -3.73 -32.34 1.15
CA SER A 122 -3.68 -33.30 0.05
C SER A 122 -3.90 -32.60 -1.29
N LYS A 123 -3.33 -33.15 -2.37
CA LYS A 123 -3.53 -32.62 -3.73
C LYS A 123 -5.01 -32.58 -4.14
N ASP A 124 -5.81 -33.51 -3.61
CA ASP A 124 -7.25 -33.58 -3.87
C ASP A 124 -8.01 -32.46 -3.14
N ASP A 125 -7.61 -32.12 -1.91
CA ASP A 125 -8.19 -30.99 -1.16
C ASP A 125 -7.89 -29.66 -1.83
N VAL A 126 -6.66 -29.48 -2.33
CA VAL A 126 -6.25 -28.30 -3.08
C VAL A 126 -7.02 -28.19 -4.40
N ALA A 127 -7.17 -29.29 -5.14
CA ALA A 127 -7.95 -29.29 -6.38
C ALA A 127 -9.45 -29.00 -6.13
N ASN A 128 -9.99 -29.49 -5.02
CA ASN A 128 -11.37 -29.20 -4.62
C ASN A 128 -11.53 -27.73 -4.21
N LEU A 129 -10.59 -27.19 -3.43
CA LEU A 129 -10.55 -25.78 -3.05
C LEU A 129 -10.46 -24.87 -4.28
N ASP A 130 -9.58 -25.18 -5.23
CA ASP A 130 -9.45 -24.48 -6.51
C ASP A 130 -10.79 -24.41 -7.26
N ARG A 131 -11.51 -25.53 -7.34
CA ARG A 131 -12.82 -25.59 -7.99
C ARG A 131 -13.87 -24.76 -7.26
N ARG A 132 -13.93 -24.82 -5.92
CA ARG A 132 -14.89 -24.04 -5.11
C ARG A 132 -14.64 -22.54 -5.24
N LEU A 133 -13.38 -22.12 -5.14
CA LEU A 133 -12.98 -20.72 -5.29
C LEU A 133 -13.25 -20.20 -6.71
N ALA A 134 -12.84 -20.95 -7.74
CA ALA A 134 -13.11 -20.59 -9.13
C ALA A 134 -14.61 -20.48 -9.43
N ALA A 135 -15.43 -21.41 -8.92
CA ALA A 135 -16.87 -21.41 -9.14
C ALA A 135 -17.58 -20.23 -8.47
N LYS A 136 -17.17 -19.85 -7.26
CA LYS A 136 -17.78 -18.73 -6.51
C LYS A 136 -17.34 -17.36 -7.04
N LEU A 137 -16.12 -17.25 -7.56
CA LEU A 137 -15.56 -16.00 -8.09
C LEU A 137 -15.91 -15.76 -9.56
N SER A 138 -16.14 -16.83 -10.33
CA SER A 138 -16.59 -16.70 -11.72
C SER A 138 -18.07 -16.33 -11.75
N LYS A 139 -18.39 -15.11 -12.18
CA LYS A 139 -19.77 -14.62 -12.31
C LYS A 139 -19.99 -13.97 -13.67
N GLY A 140 -21.10 -14.33 -14.33
CA GLY A 140 -21.45 -13.80 -15.65
C GLY A 140 -20.39 -14.10 -16.71
N ILE A 141 -19.82 -13.05 -17.30
CA ILE A 141 -18.79 -13.14 -18.36
C ILE A 141 -17.40 -13.41 -17.76
N LEU A 142 -17.19 -13.11 -16.47
CA LEU A 142 -15.90 -13.28 -15.80
C LEU A 142 -15.62 -14.75 -15.49
N LYS A 143 -14.54 -15.29 -16.07
CA LYS A 143 -13.98 -16.61 -15.74
C LYS A 143 -12.70 -16.45 -14.94
N VAL A 144 -12.69 -16.92 -13.70
CA VAL A 144 -11.54 -16.83 -12.80
C VAL A 144 -10.85 -18.19 -12.72
N SER A 145 -9.55 -18.21 -12.97
CA SER A 145 -8.71 -19.40 -12.82
C SER A 145 -7.92 -19.33 -11.51
N MET A 146 -7.79 -20.46 -10.81
CA MET A 146 -6.99 -20.56 -9.59
C MET A 146 -5.60 -21.12 -9.88
N LYS A 147 -4.63 -20.73 -9.05
CA LYS A 147 -3.31 -21.37 -9.01
C LYS A 147 -2.85 -21.48 -7.58
N ALA A 148 -2.86 -22.71 -7.09
CA ALA A 148 -2.26 -23.07 -5.82
C ALA A 148 -0.74 -23.25 -5.95
N ILE A 149 0.02 -22.71 -4.99
CA ILE A 149 1.48 -22.81 -4.91
C ILE A 149 1.84 -23.47 -3.58
N PRO A 150 2.55 -24.62 -3.54
CA PRO A 150 2.93 -25.22 -2.27
C PRO A 150 3.92 -24.30 -1.53
N LEU A 151 3.66 -24.04 -0.25
CA LEU A 151 4.61 -23.42 0.67
C LEU A 151 5.75 -24.42 0.91
N PRO A 152 7.02 -24.00 0.78
CA PRO A 152 8.13 -24.86 1.16
C PRO A 152 8.04 -25.17 2.65
N ASP A 153 8.22 -26.43 3.02
CA ASP A 153 8.26 -26.83 4.43
C ASP A 153 9.30 -25.96 5.14
N ALA A 154 8.89 -25.32 6.25
CA ALA A 154 9.84 -24.63 7.11
C ALA A 154 10.96 -25.62 7.47
N PRO A 155 12.24 -25.26 7.30
CA PRO A 155 13.32 -26.16 7.67
C PRO A 155 13.14 -26.53 9.13
N ARG A 156 12.82 -27.80 9.39
CA ARG A 156 12.83 -28.35 10.75
C ARG A 156 14.28 -28.31 11.18
N PHE A 157 14.64 -27.30 11.95
CA PHE A 157 15.97 -27.20 12.56
C PHE A 157 16.12 -28.35 13.55
N ALA A 158 16.61 -29.49 13.08
CA ALA A 158 17.39 -30.38 13.92
C ALA A 158 18.65 -29.59 14.29
N ALA A 159 18.82 -29.34 15.58
CA ALA A 159 20.07 -28.82 16.12
C ALA A 159 21.15 -29.88 15.88
N GLU A 160 21.77 -29.83 14.71
CA GLU A 160 22.91 -30.67 14.35
C GLU A 160 24.02 -29.75 13.84
N ASP A 161 25.17 -29.85 14.51
CA ASP A 161 26.36 -29.04 14.33
C ASP A 161 26.78 -28.91 12.86
N LEU A 162 26.82 -27.68 12.35
CA LEU A 162 27.39 -27.37 11.04
C LEU A 162 28.91 -27.18 11.16
N PRO A 163 29.74 -28.00 10.48
CA PRO A 163 31.17 -27.75 10.40
C PRO A 163 31.47 -26.66 9.35
N SER A 164 32.38 -25.78 9.72
CA SER A 164 32.92 -24.66 8.94
C SER A 164 33.83 -25.13 7.78
N GLN A 165 33.25 -25.53 6.64
CA GLN A 165 34.03 -25.90 5.44
C GLN A 165 33.48 -25.42 4.08
N SER A 166 32.54 -24.48 4.02
CA SER A 166 31.92 -24.06 2.75
C SER A 166 32.67 -22.97 1.96
N GLN A 167 33.63 -22.25 2.55
CA GLN A 167 34.27 -21.11 1.88
C GLN A 167 35.25 -21.52 0.75
N THR A 168 35.85 -22.70 0.79
CA THR A 168 36.86 -23.13 -0.20
C THR A 168 36.27 -23.73 -1.48
N ILE A 169 34.98 -24.12 -1.48
CA ILE A 169 34.30 -24.70 -2.65
C ILE A 169 33.82 -23.58 -3.58
N LEU A 170 33.39 -22.45 -3.01
CA LEU A 170 32.83 -21.33 -3.77
C LEU A 170 33.92 -20.61 -4.59
N GLU A 171 35.11 -20.41 -4.01
CA GLU A 171 36.23 -19.77 -4.72
C GLU A 171 36.66 -20.56 -5.96
N LYS A 172 36.76 -21.89 -5.84
CA LYS A 172 37.12 -22.77 -6.98
C LYS A 172 36.04 -22.87 -8.04
N PHE A 173 34.77 -22.66 -7.68
CA PHE A 173 33.66 -22.67 -8.62
C PHE A 173 33.59 -21.37 -9.43
N ILE A 174 33.81 -20.22 -8.76
CA ILE A 174 33.82 -18.90 -9.40
C ILE A 174 34.95 -18.80 -10.41
N GLU A 175 36.16 -19.28 -10.08
CA GLU A 175 37.32 -19.26 -10.98
C GLU A 175 37.08 -20.08 -12.26
N LYS A 176 36.35 -21.19 -12.16
CA LYS A 176 36.11 -22.11 -13.29
C LYS A 176 35.00 -21.63 -14.24
N HIS A 177 34.02 -20.88 -13.74
CA HIS A 177 32.83 -20.50 -14.50
C HIS A 177 32.73 -19.01 -14.85
N PHE A 178 33.71 -18.19 -14.45
CA PHE A 178 33.74 -16.75 -14.68
C PHE A 178 33.54 -16.37 -16.16
N ASP A 179 34.26 -17.01 -17.08
CA ASP A 179 34.18 -16.71 -18.52
C ASP A 179 32.77 -17.00 -19.10
N THR A 180 32.14 -18.09 -18.67
CA THR A 180 30.75 -18.42 -19.05
C THR A 180 29.72 -17.48 -18.41
N GLY A 181 29.96 -17.03 -17.18
CA GLY A 181 29.07 -16.09 -16.47
C GLY A 181 29.03 -14.71 -17.13
N VAL A 182 30.18 -14.19 -17.53
CA VAL A 182 30.29 -12.90 -18.24
C VAL A 182 29.56 -12.96 -19.60
N LEU A 183 29.69 -14.08 -20.32
CA LEU A 183 29.03 -14.26 -21.62
C LEU A 183 27.50 -14.31 -21.50
N ALA A 184 26.99 -15.00 -20.46
CA ALA A 184 25.57 -15.05 -20.17
C ALA A 184 25.01 -13.67 -19.79
N LEU A 185 25.77 -12.91 -18.99
CA LEU A 185 25.38 -11.58 -18.52
C LEU A 185 25.31 -10.57 -19.68
N LEU A 186 26.29 -10.60 -20.59
CA LEU A 186 26.27 -9.77 -21.81
C LEU A 186 25.10 -10.12 -22.73
N GLY A 187 24.76 -11.41 -22.88
CA GLY A 187 23.58 -11.86 -23.61
C GLY A 187 22.27 -11.35 -23.01
N LEU A 188 22.19 -11.31 -21.68
CA LEU A 188 21.00 -10.82 -20.96
C LEU A 188 20.84 -9.30 -21.13
N VAL A 189 21.94 -8.55 -21.07
CA VAL A 189 21.94 -7.09 -21.32
C VAL A 189 21.50 -6.77 -22.74
N THR A 190 21.95 -7.53 -23.75
CA THR A 190 21.52 -7.32 -25.15
C THR A 190 20.04 -7.59 -25.34
N ILE A 191 19.50 -8.63 -24.70
CA ILE A 191 18.06 -8.92 -24.72
C ILE A 191 17.25 -7.76 -24.07
N LEU A 192 17.72 -7.22 -22.95
CA LEU A 192 17.06 -6.10 -22.27
C LEU A 192 17.04 -4.82 -23.13
N ILE A 193 18.14 -4.52 -23.82
CA ILE A 193 18.23 -3.37 -24.74
C ILE A 193 17.24 -3.54 -25.90
N LEU A 194 17.12 -4.76 -26.46
CA LEU A 194 16.15 -5.06 -27.52
C LEU A 194 14.70 -4.90 -27.03
N ILE A 195 14.39 -5.36 -25.82
CA ILE A 195 13.07 -5.20 -25.21
C ILE A 195 12.74 -3.71 -25.01
N TRP A 196 13.72 -2.92 -24.55
CA TRP A 196 13.56 -1.48 -24.34
C TRP A 196 13.34 -0.73 -25.66
N ALA A 197 14.12 -1.04 -26.70
CA ALA A 197 13.97 -0.44 -28.03
C ALA A 197 12.60 -0.74 -28.64
N PHE A 198 12.11 -1.98 -28.54
CA PHE A 198 10.78 -2.38 -29.01
C PHE A 198 9.63 -1.66 -28.29
N ARG A 199 9.84 -1.19 -27.05
CA ARG A 199 8.83 -0.48 -26.26
C ARG A 199 8.63 0.98 -26.71
N ARG A 200 9.59 1.59 -27.41
CA ARG A 200 9.56 3.03 -27.74
C ARG A 200 8.91 3.37 -29.09
N LEU A 201 8.71 2.38 -29.97
CA LEU A 201 8.13 2.52 -31.32
C LEU A 201 6.58 2.58 -31.35
N GLY A 202 5.94 3.40 -30.52
CA GLY A 202 4.47 3.46 -30.47
C GLY A 202 3.84 4.62 -29.70
N LYS A 203 4.41 5.83 -29.76
CA LYS A 203 3.76 7.05 -29.22
C LYS A 203 3.35 7.98 -30.36
N ASP A 204 2.11 8.45 -30.33
CA ASP A 204 1.50 9.31 -31.37
C ASP A 204 2.12 10.70 -31.43
N SER A 205 2.18 11.24 -32.64
CA SER A 205 2.67 12.56 -33.00
C SER A 205 1.77 13.68 -32.43
N LEU A 206 2.38 14.82 -32.11
CA LEU A 206 1.72 16.01 -31.54
C LEU A 206 0.66 16.63 -32.49
N GLU A 207 0.73 16.34 -33.79
CA GLU A 207 -0.21 16.84 -34.81
C GLU A 207 -1.61 16.21 -34.72
N ASP A 208 -1.73 14.93 -34.37
CA ASP A 208 -3.03 14.24 -34.33
C ASP A 208 -3.92 14.73 -33.17
N LYS A 209 -3.30 15.23 -32.10
CA LYS A 209 -4.02 15.82 -30.95
C LYS A 209 -4.69 17.16 -31.28
N LEU A 210 -4.16 17.90 -32.25
CA LEU A 210 -4.70 19.22 -32.62
C LEU A 210 -5.92 19.11 -33.55
N ARG A 211 -5.95 18.11 -34.45
CA ARG A 211 -7.12 17.86 -35.33
C ARG A 211 -8.37 17.45 -34.57
N TYR A 212 -8.21 16.69 -33.49
CA TYR A 212 -9.34 16.22 -32.68
C TYR A 212 -10.07 17.36 -31.96
N MET A 213 -9.37 18.43 -31.59
CA MET A 213 -9.96 19.59 -30.91
C MET A 213 -10.72 20.53 -31.85
N GLN A 214 -10.38 20.56 -33.15
CA GLN A 214 -11.09 21.37 -34.14
C GLN A 214 -12.46 20.77 -34.49
N LEU A 215 -12.52 19.45 -34.68
CA LEU A 215 -13.76 18.71 -34.99
C LEU A 215 -14.81 18.82 -33.87
N LYS A 216 -14.38 18.93 -32.62
CA LYS A 216 -15.29 19.09 -31.47
C LYS A 216 -16.04 20.43 -31.49
N LYS A 217 -15.41 21.48 -32.02
CA LYS A 217 -15.92 22.86 -31.98
C LYS A 217 -16.97 23.14 -33.06
N GLU A 218 -16.97 22.35 -34.12
CA GLU A 218 -17.87 22.49 -35.28
C GLU A 218 -19.24 21.83 -35.03
N ILE A 219 -19.32 20.89 -34.09
CA ILE A 219 -20.53 20.12 -33.78
C ILE A 219 -21.45 20.86 -32.79
N GLU A 220 -20.92 21.83 -32.04
CA GLU A 220 -21.66 22.50 -30.96
C GLU A 220 -22.58 23.65 -31.43
N SER A 221 -22.54 24.09 -32.71
CA SER A 221 -23.21 25.34 -33.12
C SER A 221 -24.64 25.23 -33.67
N ASP A 222 -25.23 24.05 -33.86
CA ASP A 222 -26.32 23.92 -34.86
C ASP A 222 -27.65 23.26 -34.43
N SER A 223 -28.10 23.29 -33.16
CA SER A 223 -29.48 22.83 -32.90
C SER A 223 -30.19 23.44 -31.69
N GLY A 224 -31.30 24.13 -31.96
CA GLY A 224 -32.31 24.49 -30.96
C GLY A 224 -33.68 24.77 -31.61
N LYS A 225 -34.74 24.09 -31.12
CA LYS A 225 -36.09 24.62 -30.78
C LYS A 225 -37.17 23.52 -30.61
N SER A 226 -37.91 23.63 -29.49
CA SER A 226 -39.38 23.51 -29.34
C SER A 226 -39.96 22.39 -28.44
N GLU A 227 -40.45 22.85 -27.28
CA GLU A 227 -41.72 22.62 -26.53
C GLU A 227 -42.29 21.23 -26.16
N GLU A 228 -42.99 21.27 -25.03
CA GLU A 228 -43.12 20.31 -23.91
C GLU A 228 -44.58 19.84 -23.69
N LYS A 229 -44.79 18.69 -23.00
CA LYS A 229 -45.83 18.43 -21.96
C LYS A 229 -45.70 17.03 -21.30
N PRO A 230 -46.29 16.77 -20.10
CA PRO A 230 -45.64 16.00 -19.02
C PRO A 230 -46.37 14.69 -18.59
N GLU A 231 -45.59 13.65 -18.26
CA GLU A 231 -46.00 12.44 -17.51
C GLU A 231 -44.75 11.70 -16.98
N GLU A 232 -44.23 12.01 -15.78
CA GLU A 232 -43.05 11.32 -15.20
C GLU A 232 -43.02 11.35 -13.66
N GLN A 233 -44.00 10.72 -12.99
CA GLN A 233 -43.97 10.54 -11.52
C GLN A 233 -44.22 9.09 -11.07
N VAL A 234 -44.55 8.18 -11.99
CA VAL A 234 -44.88 6.78 -11.65
C VAL A 234 -43.64 5.85 -11.64
N SER A 235 -42.47 6.30 -12.10
CA SER A 235 -41.28 5.41 -12.28
C SER A 235 -40.29 5.34 -11.10
N LEU A 236 -40.41 6.23 -10.11
CA LEU A 236 -39.43 6.30 -9.00
C LEU A 236 -39.74 5.29 -7.89
N ASP A 237 -41.03 5.11 -7.57
CA ASP A 237 -41.48 4.23 -6.49
C ASP A 237 -41.24 2.74 -6.79
N GLU A 238 -41.40 2.33 -8.05
CA GLU A 238 -41.05 0.97 -8.47
C GLU A 238 -39.56 0.69 -8.35
N ARG A 239 -38.69 1.65 -8.70
CA ARG A 239 -37.23 1.52 -8.57
C ARG A 239 -36.80 1.44 -7.10
N ILE A 240 -37.44 2.21 -6.22
CA ILE A 240 -37.18 2.18 -4.77
C ILE A 240 -37.60 0.83 -4.17
N SER A 241 -38.73 0.26 -4.62
CA SER A 241 -39.19 -1.05 -4.15
C SER A 241 -38.24 -2.20 -4.55
N GLY A 242 -37.66 -2.14 -5.76
CA GLY A 242 -36.70 -3.13 -6.25
C GLY A 242 -35.34 -3.09 -5.56
N LEU A 243 -34.88 -1.91 -5.13
CA LEU A 243 -33.67 -1.79 -4.30
C LEU A 243 -33.91 -2.34 -2.90
N ARG A 244 -35.08 -2.08 -2.30
CA ARG A 244 -35.43 -2.59 -0.98
C ARG A 244 -35.49 -4.12 -0.92
N SER A 245 -35.99 -4.79 -1.96
CA SER A 245 -36.01 -6.26 -2.04
C SER A 245 -34.61 -6.86 -2.22
N TYR A 246 -33.80 -6.31 -3.13
CA TYR A 246 -32.44 -6.77 -3.40
C TYR A 246 -31.53 -6.70 -2.17
N PHE A 247 -31.71 -5.68 -1.34
CA PHE A 247 -30.91 -5.51 -0.14
C PHE A 247 -31.44 -6.20 1.12
N SER A 248 -32.68 -6.69 1.08
CA SER A 248 -33.24 -7.50 2.18
C SER A 248 -32.65 -8.91 2.26
N GLU A 249 -32.03 -9.39 1.17
CA GLU A 249 -31.46 -10.75 1.08
C GLU A 249 -30.04 -10.86 1.67
N ASP A 250 -29.28 -9.77 1.73
CA ASP A 250 -27.91 -9.76 2.28
C ASP A 250 -27.57 -8.43 3.01
N PRO A 251 -27.97 -8.29 4.29
CA PRO A 251 -27.72 -7.07 5.07
C PRO A 251 -26.23 -6.78 5.28
N LYS A 252 -25.35 -7.80 5.23
CA LYS A 252 -23.89 -7.62 5.38
C LYS A 252 -23.28 -6.90 4.18
N ARG A 253 -23.86 -7.08 2.99
CA ARG A 253 -23.40 -6.41 1.78
C ARG A 253 -23.68 -4.91 1.81
N LEU A 254 -24.85 -4.51 2.31
CA LEU A 254 -25.17 -3.11 2.57
C LEU A 254 -24.22 -2.49 3.60
N GLN A 255 -23.93 -3.22 4.69
CA GLN A 255 -22.99 -2.76 5.71
C GLN A 255 -21.59 -2.53 5.13
N ASN A 256 -21.08 -3.44 4.30
CA ASN A 256 -19.77 -3.27 3.67
C ASN A 256 -19.72 -2.11 2.67
N ILE A 257 -20.80 -1.89 1.92
CA ILE A 257 -20.92 -0.74 1.01
C ILE A 257 -21.02 0.57 1.80
N GLY A 258 -21.83 0.59 2.85
CA GLY A 258 -21.93 1.73 3.77
C GLY A 258 -20.59 2.05 4.42
N ARG A 259 -19.86 1.04 4.90
CA ARG A 259 -18.49 1.18 5.41
C ARG A 259 -17.57 1.81 4.37
N HIS A 260 -17.55 1.27 3.16
CA HIS A 260 -16.70 1.75 2.08
C HIS A 260 -16.99 3.21 1.71
N TRP A 261 -18.27 3.59 1.59
CA TRP A 261 -18.64 4.99 1.32
C TRP A 261 -18.32 5.93 2.48
N LEU A 262 -18.38 5.45 3.71
CA LEU A 262 -18.01 6.23 4.89
C LEU A 262 -16.48 6.45 4.93
N GLU A 263 -15.69 5.41 4.64
CA GLU A 263 -14.22 5.47 4.48
C GLU A 263 -13.80 6.42 3.33
N GLU A 264 -14.51 6.39 2.20
CA GLU A 264 -14.27 7.27 1.05
C GLU A 264 -14.85 8.68 1.21
N ARG A 265 -15.55 8.97 2.32
CA ARG A 265 -16.28 10.23 2.57
C ARG A 265 -17.30 10.57 1.48
N ASN A 266 -17.88 9.55 0.86
CA ASN A 266 -18.95 9.71 -0.13
C ASN A 266 -20.31 9.89 0.56
N PHE A 267 -20.47 11.03 1.23
CA PHE A 267 -21.62 11.33 2.08
C PHE A 267 -22.93 11.46 1.31
N GLU A 268 -22.89 11.86 0.04
CA GLU A 268 -24.07 11.98 -0.81
C GLU A 268 -24.69 10.61 -1.10
N ALA A 269 -23.87 9.63 -1.49
CA ALA A 269 -24.32 8.26 -1.71
C ALA A 269 -24.86 7.63 -0.41
N LEU A 270 -24.21 7.91 0.72
CA LEU A 270 -24.57 7.39 2.03
C LEU A 270 -25.88 8.02 2.56
N ALA A 271 -26.09 9.32 2.33
CA ALA A 271 -27.32 10.02 2.67
C ALA A 271 -28.51 9.50 1.83
N TYR A 272 -28.29 9.34 0.52
CA TYR A 272 -29.30 8.81 -0.39
C TYR A 272 -29.71 7.37 -0.03
N THR A 273 -28.74 6.50 0.27
CA THR A 273 -29.07 5.14 0.73
C THR A 273 -29.71 5.10 2.10
N SER A 274 -29.27 5.94 3.05
CA SER A 274 -29.92 6.05 4.37
C SER A 274 -31.37 6.51 4.24
N HIS A 275 -31.64 7.44 3.32
CA HIS A 275 -32.97 7.95 3.01
C HIS A 275 -33.86 6.87 2.36
N VAL A 276 -33.33 6.12 1.38
CA VAL A 276 -34.07 5.10 0.63
C VAL A 276 -34.31 3.82 1.44
N LEU A 277 -33.39 3.46 2.34
CA LEU A 277 -33.41 2.15 2.99
C LEU A 277 -33.92 2.17 4.43
N ALA A 278 -33.98 3.33 5.12
CA ALA A 278 -34.58 3.56 6.45
C ALA A 278 -34.27 2.52 7.57
N LYS A 279 -33.37 1.58 7.32
CA LYS A 279 -33.04 0.39 8.13
C LYS A 279 -31.63 -0.11 7.86
N THR A 280 -30.78 0.66 7.18
CA THR A 280 -29.34 0.45 7.30
C THR A 280 -28.97 0.87 8.72
N ASP A 281 -28.96 -0.10 9.64
CA ASP A 281 -28.34 0.05 10.95
C ASP A 281 -26.84 0.31 10.73
N LEU A 282 -26.51 1.58 10.49
CA LEU A 282 -25.15 2.11 10.58
C LEU A 282 -24.58 1.87 12.00
N ALA A 283 -25.47 1.59 12.96
CA ALA A 283 -25.19 1.09 14.31
C ALA A 283 -24.39 -0.22 14.36
N ILE A 284 -24.35 -1.02 13.27
CA ILE A 284 -23.64 -2.31 13.24
C ILE A 284 -22.23 -2.18 12.62
N LEU A 285 -21.85 -0.98 12.19
CA LEU A 285 -20.50 -0.73 11.66
C LEU A 285 -19.48 -0.67 12.81
N PRO A 286 -18.42 -1.51 12.80
CA PRO A 286 -17.44 -1.58 13.89
C PRO A 286 -16.80 -0.22 14.14
N ASP A 287 -16.66 0.12 15.41
CA ASP A 287 -16.22 1.43 15.91
C ASP A 287 -14.70 1.56 15.89
N ASP A 288 -14.11 1.63 14.68
CA ASP A 288 -12.72 2.10 14.57
C ASP A 288 -12.66 3.63 14.58
N LEU A 289 -11.54 4.18 15.04
CA LEU A 289 -11.31 5.61 15.24
C LEU A 289 -11.55 6.45 13.96
N ASP A 290 -11.14 5.94 12.80
CA ASP A 290 -11.29 6.62 11.50
C ASP A 290 -12.76 6.63 11.06
N LEU A 291 -13.48 5.55 11.33
CA LEU A 291 -14.90 5.40 11.07
C LEU A 291 -15.74 6.27 12.01
N ILE A 292 -15.33 6.48 13.27
CA ILE A 292 -15.97 7.41 14.21
C ILE A 292 -15.88 8.85 13.68
N GLN A 293 -14.69 9.29 13.23
CA GLN A 293 -14.53 10.62 12.63
C GLN A 293 -15.34 10.78 11.33
N ALA A 294 -15.41 9.74 10.51
CA ALA A 294 -16.23 9.73 9.30
C ALA A 294 -17.74 9.73 9.62
N LYS A 295 -18.20 9.06 10.69
CA LYS A 295 -19.59 9.11 11.19
C LYS A 295 -19.94 10.53 11.67
N ILE A 296 -19.04 11.21 12.40
CA ILE A 296 -19.20 12.62 12.81
C ILE A 296 -19.30 13.55 11.59
N ALA A 297 -18.41 13.38 10.61
CA ALA A 297 -18.41 14.18 9.39
C ALA A 297 -19.70 13.97 8.57
N PHE A 298 -20.19 12.73 8.50
CA PHE A 298 -21.46 12.39 7.86
C PHE A 298 -22.66 13.00 8.59
N GLN A 299 -22.70 13.00 9.92
CA GLN A 299 -23.76 13.67 10.70
C GLN A 299 -23.81 15.17 10.39
N ASN A 300 -22.65 15.84 10.37
CA ASN A 300 -22.55 17.26 10.03
C ASN A 300 -23.00 17.56 8.60
N TYR A 301 -22.72 16.65 7.67
CA TYR A 301 -23.23 16.71 6.30
C TYR A 301 -24.77 16.59 6.26
N MET A 302 -25.35 15.61 6.95
CA MET A 302 -26.81 15.42 7.02
C MET A 302 -27.54 16.65 7.59
N LYS A 303 -26.99 17.27 8.65
CA LYS A 303 -27.53 18.50 9.26
C LYS A 303 -27.53 19.71 8.33
N ARG A 304 -26.56 19.77 7.42
CA ARG A 304 -26.35 20.92 6.54
C ARG A 304 -27.17 20.84 5.26
N GLU A 305 -27.24 19.65 4.66
CA GLU A 305 -27.77 19.48 3.30
C GLU A 305 -29.23 19.00 3.24
N PHE A 306 -29.80 18.52 4.35
CA PHE A 306 -31.18 17.99 4.38
C PHE A 306 -32.09 18.73 5.36
N THR A 307 -33.25 19.19 4.86
CA THR A 307 -34.39 19.65 5.67
C THR A 307 -35.34 18.48 5.95
N TYR A 308 -35.65 18.26 7.22
CA TYR A 308 -36.37 17.06 7.67
C TYR A 308 -37.88 17.16 7.47
N ASP A 309 -38.39 16.71 6.33
CA ASP A 309 -39.84 16.67 6.08
C ASP A 309 -40.50 15.33 6.46
N SER A 310 -39.75 14.35 6.98
CA SER A 310 -40.31 13.04 7.38
C SER A 310 -39.90 12.61 8.80
N VAL A 311 -40.89 12.17 9.58
CA VAL A 311 -40.75 11.72 10.98
C VAL A 311 -39.76 10.56 11.13
N GLN A 312 -39.67 9.68 10.12
CA GLN A 312 -38.75 8.54 10.13
C GLN A 312 -37.28 8.98 10.02
N LEU A 313 -36.98 9.96 9.18
CA LEU A 313 -35.63 10.48 9.00
C LEU A 313 -35.15 11.24 10.26
N GLU A 314 -36.03 11.99 10.91
CA GLU A 314 -35.71 12.69 12.17
C GLU A 314 -35.34 11.73 13.30
N SER A 315 -36.07 10.61 13.43
CA SER A 315 -35.77 9.58 14.45
C SER A 315 -34.44 8.87 14.20
N HIS A 316 -34.11 8.58 12.93
CA HIS A 316 -32.85 7.95 12.55
C HIS A 316 -31.67 8.88 12.76
N VAL A 317 -31.83 10.17 12.46
CA VAL A 317 -30.79 11.17 12.74
C VAL A 317 -30.56 11.25 14.24
N LYS A 318 -31.60 11.38 15.08
CA LYS A 318 -31.44 11.41 16.56
C LYS A 318 -30.71 10.18 17.13
N GLU A 319 -30.99 8.99 16.61
CA GLU A 319 -30.27 7.78 17.01
C GLU A 319 -28.79 7.84 16.61
N LEU A 320 -28.49 8.30 15.39
CA LEU A 320 -27.13 8.57 14.94
C LEU A 320 -26.45 9.66 15.79
N GLU A 321 -27.17 10.69 16.24
CA GLU A 321 -26.62 11.72 17.14
C GLU A 321 -26.26 11.15 18.51
N ASN A 322 -27.10 10.27 19.09
CA ASN A 322 -26.82 9.64 20.37
C ASN A 322 -25.62 8.69 20.28
N GLN A 323 -25.52 7.92 19.21
CA GLN A 323 -24.40 7.02 18.96
C GLN A 323 -23.09 7.80 18.74
N VAL A 324 -23.12 8.82 17.87
CA VAL A 324 -21.96 9.70 17.64
C VAL A 324 -21.58 10.44 18.92
N GLY A 325 -22.55 10.90 19.73
CA GLY A 325 -22.28 11.54 21.01
C GLY A 325 -21.59 10.62 22.01
N THR A 326 -22.01 9.35 22.07
CA THR A 326 -21.40 8.35 22.96
C THR A 326 -19.98 7.97 22.51
N LEU A 327 -19.79 7.77 21.19
CA LEU A 327 -18.49 7.46 20.60
C LEU A 327 -17.52 8.65 20.66
N SER A 328 -18.01 9.87 20.47
CA SER A 328 -17.23 11.09 20.68
C SER A 328 -16.81 11.20 22.13
N ALA A 329 -17.72 10.99 23.10
CA ALA A 329 -17.38 11.05 24.51
C ALA A 329 -16.35 9.99 24.93
N GLN A 330 -16.44 8.77 24.39
CA GLN A 330 -15.44 7.71 24.62
C GLN A 330 -14.09 8.05 24.00
N LEU A 331 -14.09 8.63 22.80
CA LEU A 331 -12.88 9.09 22.14
C LEU A 331 -12.24 10.27 22.90
N ASP A 332 -13.07 11.19 23.40
CA ASP A 332 -12.64 12.33 24.18
C ASP A 332 -12.03 11.86 25.51
N ASP A 333 -12.66 10.91 26.24
CA ASP A 333 -12.10 10.31 27.48
C ASP A 333 -10.77 9.58 27.23
N ARG A 334 -10.69 8.78 26.16
CA ARG A 334 -9.47 8.07 25.76
C ARG A 334 -8.35 9.06 25.38
N THR A 335 -8.69 10.10 24.64
CA THR A 335 -7.74 11.14 24.22
C THR A 335 -7.24 11.93 25.43
N GLU A 336 -8.12 12.29 26.36
CA GLU A 336 -7.79 12.97 27.61
C GLU A 336 -6.87 12.10 28.49
N LEU A 337 -7.21 10.82 28.67
CA LEU A 337 -6.38 9.87 29.42
C LEU A 337 -4.95 9.79 28.87
N PHE A 338 -4.79 9.59 27.56
CA PHE A 338 -3.46 9.53 26.94
C PHE A 338 -2.74 10.86 27.03
N HIS A 339 -3.46 11.97 26.82
CA HIS A 339 -2.89 13.30 26.94
C HIS A 339 -2.33 13.57 28.33
N ASP A 340 -3.12 13.33 29.37
CA ASP A 340 -2.74 13.54 30.78
C ASP A 340 -1.55 12.67 31.16
N PHE A 341 -1.58 11.39 30.76
CA PHE A 341 -0.49 10.47 31.01
C PHE A 341 0.82 10.94 30.35
N PHE A 342 0.78 11.31 29.07
CA PHE A 342 1.99 11.70 28.35
C PHE A 342 2.49 13.09 28.75
N GLN A 343 1.62 14.03 29.13
CA GLN A 343 2.04 15.32 29.67
C GLN A 343 2.84 15.17 30.98
N GLY A 344 2.43 14.24 31.85
CA GLY A 344 3.12 13.96 33.12
C GLY A 344 4.32 13.03 33.01
N SER A 345 4.55 12.44 31.83
CA SER A 345 5.58 11.42 31.62
C SER A 345 6.90 12.01 31.12
N HIS A 346 8.00 11.32 31.42
CA HIS A 346 9.32 11.59 30.85
C HIS A 346 9.84 10.33 30.16
N GLY A 347 10.72 10.46 29.16
CA GLY A 347 11.11 9.32 28.32
C GLY A 347 11.63 8.12 29.09
N LYS A 348 12.39 8.32 30.18
CA LYS A 348 12.86 7.23 31.03
C LYS A 348 11.72 6.47 31.69
N GLY A 349 10.74 7.17 32.27
CA GLY A 349 9.59 6.54 32.91
C GLY A 349 8.74 5.74 31.92
N LEU A 350 8.54 6.29 30.72
CA LEU A 350 7.85 5.57 29.63
C LEU A 350 8.63 4.32 29.20
N ALA A 351 9.96 4.39 29.12
CA ALA A 351 10.81 3.26 28.79
C ALA A 351 10.78 2.17 29.87
N ASP A 352 10.80 2.55 31.15
CA ASP A 352 10.70 1.62 32.28
C ASP A 352 9.37 0.84 32.23
N ILE A 353 8.26 1.53 31.93
CA ILE A 353 6.95 0.90 31.68
C ILE A 353 7.07 -0.07 30.50
N CYS A 354 7.55 0.40 29.35
CA CYS A 354 7.66 -0.43 28.14
C CYS A 354 8.56 -1.66 28.32
N GLN A 355 9.60 -1.60 29.16
CA GLN A 355 10.48 -2.74 29.45
C GLN A 355 9.80 -3.82 30.30
N SER A 356 8.80 -3.45 31.10
CA SER A 356 8.05 -4.40 31.93
C SER A 356 6.94 -5.13 31.17
N LEU A 357 6.69 -4.75 29.91
CA LEU A 357 5.56 -5.21 29.12
C LEU A 357 5.95 -6.15 27.97
N PRO A 358 5.03 -7.03 27.53
CA PRO A 358 5.17 -7.69 26.24
C PRO A 358 5.35 -6.68 25.10
N ALA A 359 6.12 -7.06 24.08
CA ALA A 359 6.47 -6.18 22.96
C ALA A 359 5.24 -5.58 22.25
N ASP A 360 4.12 -6.31 22.17
CA ASP A 360 2.89 -5.84 21.53
C ASP A 360 2.23 -4.67 22.28
N ALA A 361 2.13 -4.78 23.61
CA ALA A 361 1.58 -3.73 24.45
C ALA A 361 2.54 -2.52 24.50
N ALA A 362 3.84 -2.77 24.64
CA ALA A 362 4.86 -1.73 24.61
C ALA A 362 4.87 -0.98 23.27
N ALA A 363 4.74 -1.68 22.15
CA ALA A 363 4.62 -1.08 20.83
C ALA A 363 3.39 -0.17 20.72
N THR A 364 2.25 -0.59 21.26
CA THR A 364 1.01 0.21 21.21
C THR A 364 1.12 1.49 22.03
N ILE A 365 1.65 1.41 23.25
CA ILE A 365 1.85 2.60 24.10
C ILE A 365 2.85 3.55 23.46
N LEU A 366 3.95 3.01 22.93
CA LEU A 366 5.01 3.83 22.37
C LEU A 366 4.58 4.53 21.08
N VAL A 367 3.78 3.91 20.21
CA VAL A 367 3.27 4.59 19.01
C VAL A 367 2.24 5.69 19.33
N LEU A 368 1.54 5.60 20.47
CA LEU A 368 0.58 6.61 20.93
C LEU A 368 1.26 7.82 21.60
N ALA A 369 2.49 7.65 22.09
CA ALA A 369 3.24 8.72 22.73
C ALA A 369 3.58 9.85 21.73
N PRO A 370 3.74 11.11 22.16
CA PRO A 370 4.26 12.18 21.31
C PRO A 370 5.68 11.88 20.80
N ASP A 371 6.01 12.34 19.59
CA ASP A 371 7.30 12.07 18.93
C ASP A 371 8.54 12.37 19.80
N GLU A 372 8.48 13.44 20.60
CA GLU A 372 9.57 13.81 21.53
C GLU A 372 9.76 12.73 22.60
N LEU A 373 8.66 12.29 23.21
CA LEU A 373 8.68 11.27 24.25
C LEU A 373 9.05 9.89 23.69
N GLN A 374 8.65 9.58 22.46
CA GLN A 374 9.10 8.38 21.74
C GLN A 374 10.63 8.36 21.58
N ARG A 375 11.19 9.49 21.14
CA ARG A 375 12.63 9.64 20.93
C ARG A 375 13.42 9.53 22.23
N GLU A 376 12.94 10.16 23.29
CA GLU A 376 13.55 10.04 24.61
C GLU A 376 13.44 8.61 25.14
N ALA A 377 12.26 8.00 25.11
CA ALA A 377 12.04 6.65 25.62
C ALA A 377 12.90 5.62 24.89
N SER A 378 13.00 5.72 23.56
CA SER A 378 13.85 4.83 22.77
C SER A 378 15.34 4.89 23.13
N ALA A 379 15.81 5.97 23.79
CA ALA A 379 17.19 6.05 24.29
C ALA A 379 17.42 5.18 25.54
N TYR A 380 16.36 4.85 26.28
CA TYR A 380 16.42 4.07 27.51
C TYR A 380 15.96 2.61 27.32
N LEU A 381 15.35 2.26 26.20
CA LEU A 381 14.92 0.89 25.91
C LEU A 381 16.12 -0.05 25.71
N GLY A 382 16.08 -1.20 26.37
CA GLY A 382 17.06 -2.27 26.14
C GLY A 382 16.95 -2.87 24.73
N GLU A 383 18.08 -3.34 24.19
CA GLU A 383 18.19 -3.79 22.80
C GLU A 383 17.17 -4.88 22.42
N ASN A 384 16.94 -5.85 23.31
CA ASN A 384 15.94 -6.91 23.10
C ASN A 384 14.50 -6.37 23.00
N GLN A 385 14.16 -5.38 23.84
CA GLN A 385 12.83 -4.78 23.83
C GLN A 385 12.63 -3.91 22.59
N THR A 386 13.65 -3.13 22.22
CA THR A 386 13.66 -2.34 20.98
C THR A 386 13.46 -3.22 19.76
N TYR A 387 14.18 -4.34 19.66
CA TYR A 387 14.01 -5.30 18.58
C TYR A 387 12.59 -5.92 18.57
N GLY A 388 12.06 -6.30 19.74
CA GLY A 388 10.70 -6.86 19.85
C GLY A 388 9.61 -5.89 19.38
N ILE A 389 9.69 -4.63 19.81
CA ILE A 389 8.75 -3.57 19.41
C ILE A 389 8.88 -3.29 17.90
N ALA A 390 10.11 -3.17 17.40
CA ALA A 390 10.36 -2.92 15.99
C ALA A 390 9.83 -4.07 15.10
N LEU A 391 9.99 -5.31 15.56
CA LEU A 391 9.46 -6.49 14.87
C LEU A 391 7.92 -6.47 14.85
N ARG A 392 7.27 -6.05 15.94
CA ARG A 392 5.81 -5.87 15.97
C ARG A 392 5.34 -4.82 14.97
N TYR A 393 6.02 -3.68 14.86
CA TYR A 393 5.69 -2.67 13.85
C TYR A 393 5.85 -3.21 12.42
N LEU A 394 6.93 -3.95 12.14
CA LEU A 394 7.16 -4.54 10.81
C LEU A 394 6.16 -5.63 10.43
N ARG A 395 5.57 -6.31 11.41
CA ARG A 395 4.48 -7.27 11.19
C ARG A 395 3.20 -6.57 10.75
N SER A 396 2.80 -5.50 11.45
CA SER A 396 1.56 -4.78 11.14
C SER A 396 1.59 -3.34 11.65
N PRO A 397 1.23 -2.34 10.80
CA PRO A 397 0.95 -0.98 11.25
C PRO A 397 -0.43 -0.83 11.90
N LEU A 398 -1.21 -1.91 11.98
CA LEU A 398 -2.57 -1.90 12.53
C LEU A 398 -2.53 -2.31 14.01
N PHE A 399 -3.34 -1.60 14.81
CA PHE A 399 -3.52 -1.82 16.24
C PHE A 399 -5.00 -2.05 16.52
N SER A 400 -5.32 -3.23 17.04
CA SER A 400 -6.70 -3.63 17.33
C SER A 400 -7.31 -2.78 18.46
N GLU A 401 -8.63 -2.73 18.57
CA GLU A 401 -9.28 -2.13 19.76
C GLU A 401 -8.84 -2.80 21.06
N GLN A 402 -8.46 -4.08 20.99
CA GLN A 402 -7.93 -4.80 22.13
C GLN A 402 -6.50 -4.34 22.49
N ASP A 403 -5.65 -4.06 21.51
CA ASP A 403 -4.32 -3.45 21.73
C ASP A 403 -4.48 -2.08 22.42
N LEU A 404 -5.46 -1.29 21.98
CA LEU A 404 -5.76 0.02 22.57
C LEU A 404 -6.31 -0.12 24.01
N GLY A 405 -7.22 -1.06 24.25
CA GLY A 405 -7.73 -1.35 25.60
C GLY A 405 -6.65 -1.82 26.56
N ASP A 406 -5.67 -2.61 26.09
CA ASP A 406 -4.51 -3.00 26.90
C ASP A 406 -3.63 -1.80 27.24
N ALA A 407 -3.38 -0.92 26.27
CA ALA A 407 -2.64 0.31 26.48
C ALA A 407 -3.34 1.22 27.51
N GLU A 408 -4.66 1.36 27.44
CA GLU A 408 -5.44 2.08 28.45
C GLU A 408 -5.30 1.45 29.84
N GLN A 409 -5.44 0.12 29.94
CA GLN A 409 -5.32 -0.58 31.22
C GLN A 409 -3.94 -0.35 31.83
N VAL A 410 -2.88 -0.47 31.02
CA VAL A 410 -1.52 -0.20 31.46
C VAL A 410 -1.37 1.23 31.96
N ILE A 411 -1.88 2.20 31.20
CA ILE A 411 -1.76 3.62 31.53
C ILE A 411 -2.52 3.94 32.82
N ARG A 412 -3.74 3.45 32.98
CA ARG A 412 -4.53 3.63 34.22
C ARG A 412 -3.82 3.00 35.42
N SER A 413 -3.31 1.78 35.30
CA SER A 413 -2.53 1.13 36.36
C SER A 413 -1.23 1.88 36.68
N ALA A 414 -0.52 2.38 35.67
CA ALA A 414 0.69 3.17 35.86
C ALA A 414 0.41 4.50 36.58
N MET A 415 -0.67 5.21 36.20
CA MET A 415 -1.12 6.42 36.88
C MET A 415 -1.56 6.16 38.33
N ALA A 416 -2.13 4.99 38.61
CA ALA A 416 -2.49 4.56 39.96
C ALA A 416 -1.30 4.05 40.80
N GLY A 417 -0.10 3.93 40.21
CA GLY A 417 1.08 3.37 40.88
C GLY A 417 0.99 1.85 41.11
N GLU A 418 0.15 1.16 40.36
CA GLU A 418 -0.07 -0.27 40.46
C GLU A 418 0.87 -1.06 39.53
N ALA A 419 1.19 -2.30 39.91
CA ALA A 419 1.98 -3.18 39.08
C ALA A 419 1.18 -3.63 37.85
N VAL A 420 1.72 -3.40 36.66
CA VAL A 420 1.08 -3.79 35.40
C VAL A 420 1.43 -5.24 35.09
N GLN A 421 0.41 -6.10 34.91
CA GLN A 421 0.60 -7.46 34.41
C GLN A 421 -0.30 -7.70 33.21
N LEU A 422 0.31 -7.75 32.02
CA LEU A 422 -0.32 -8.23 30.81
C LEU A 422 0.28 -9.57 30.43
N ALA A 423 -0.56 -10.58 30.21
CA ALA A 423 -0.11 -11.87 29.71
C ALA A 423 0.35 -11.73 28.24
N PRO A 424 1.46 -12.39 27.82
CA PRO A 424 1.83 -12.49 26.41
C PRO A 424 0.71 -13.16 25.63
N ARG A 425 0.39 -12.65 24.44
CA ARG A 425 -0.66 -13.20 23.57
C ARG A 425 -0.08 -13.68 22.26
N ALA A 426 -0.77 -14.66 21.66
CA ALA A 426 -0.56 -14.97 20.27
C ALA A 426 -1.09 -13.80 19.43
N HIS A 427 -0.29 -13.34 18.47
CA HIS A 427 -0.65 -12.24 17.59
C HIS A 427 -1.87 -12.64 16.73
N GLN A 428 -3.00 -11.97 16.92
CA GLN A 428 -4.15 -12.06 16.02
C GLN A 428 -4.08 -10.90 15.02
N VAL A 429 -4.19 -11.21 13.72
CA VAL A 429 -4.23 -10.20 12.67
C VAL A 429 -5.63 -9.60 12.65
N ASP A 430 -5.87 -8.63 13.53
CA ASP A 430 -7.14 -7.92 13.63
C ASP A 430 -7.20 -6.69 12.73
N PHE A 431 -8.43 -6.33 12.35
CA PHE A 431 -8.75 -5.06 11.71
C PHE A 431 -8.58 -3.94 12.75
N GLY A 432 -7.40 -3.32 12.76
CA GLY A 432 -7.03 -2.29 13.73
C GLY A 432 -6.92 -0.89 13.13
N VAL A 433 -6.86 0.12 14.01
CA VAL A 433 -6.54 1.51 13.66
C VAL A 433 -5.13 1.57 13.10
N ARG A 434 -4.94 2.30 12.01
CA ARG A 434 -3.63 2.45 11.38
C ARG A 434 -2.88 3.59 12.06
N LEU A 435 -1.85 3.26 12.83
CA LEU A 435 -0.98 4.25 13.44
C LEU A 435 0.30 4.46 12.60
N THR A 436 0.86 5.67 12.68
CA THR A 436 2.04 6.03 11.89
C THR A 436 3.30 5.47 12.55
N ILE A 437 3.70 4.27 12.13
CA ILE A 437 4.86 3.56 12.72
C ILE A 437 6.22 3.89 12.10
N VAL A 438 6.24 4.60 10.96
CA VAL A 438 7.48 4.81 10.18
C VAL A 438 8.52 5.62 10.95
N GLU A 439 8.10 6.68 11.62
CA GLU A 439 8.99 7.55 12.40
C GLU A 439 9.52 6.83 13.65
N PRO A 440 8.69 6.25 14.55
CA PRO A 440 9.20 5.52 15.71
C PRO A 440 10.12 4.37 15.31
N LEU A 441 9.77 3.63 14.25
CA LEU A 441 10.60 2.54 13.77
C LEU A 441 11.94 3.04 13.23
N SER A 442 11.96 4.15 12.48
CA SER A 442 13.18 4.79 11.99
C SER A 442 14.12 5.18 13.14
N GLN A 443 13.57 5.79 14.19
CA GLN A 443 14.32 6.18 15.39
C GLN A 443 14.87 4.98 16.17
N MET A 444 14.08 3.92 16.33
CA MET A 444 14.54 2.68 16.95
C MET A 444 15.66 2.03 16.14
N MET A 445 15.51 1.99 14.81
CA MET A 445 16.51 1.40 13.93
C MET A 445 17.83 2.14 13.95
N ALA A 446 17.83 3.46 14.09
CA ALA A 446 19.06 4.25 14.24
C ALA A 446 19.90 3.84 15.46
N LYS A 447 19.27 3.32 16.52
CA LYS A 447 19.95 2.93 17.77
C LYS A 447 20.27 1.44 17.86
N MET A 448 19.74 0.62 16.96
CA MET A 448 19.99 -0.83 16.95
C MET A 448 21.37 -1.17 16.38
N SER A 449 21.99 -2.25 16.85
CA SER A 449 23.20 -2.77 16.23
C SER A 449 22.94 -3.22 14.79
N GLN A 450 23.99 -3.26 13.96
CA GLN A 450 23.88 -3.71 12.57
C GLN A 450 23.33 -5.14 12.48
N ASP A 451 23.82 -6.06 13.32
CA ASP A 451 23.37 -7.45 13.36
C ASP A 451 21.86 -7.56 13.65
N ASN A 452 21.36 -6.75 14.60
CA ASN A 452 19.93 -6.74 14.92
C ASN A 452 19.07 -6.11 13.82
N ARG A 453 19.56 -5.08 13.12
CA ARG A 453 18.87 -4.53 11.94
C ARG A 453 18.79 -5.53 10.80
N ASP A 454 19.89 -6.20 10.50
CA ASP A 454 19.95 -7.21 9.44
C ASP A 454 19.02 -8.38 9.75
N ARG A 455 19.04 -8.85 11.00
CA ARG A 455 18.10 -9.85 11.51
C ARG A 455 16.65 -9.37 11.41
N LEU A 456 16.35 -8.15 11.85
CA LEU A 456 15.01 -7.57 11.80
C LEU A 456 14.45 -7.52 10.38
N TRP A 457 15.27 -7.12 9.40
CA TRP A 457 14.88 -7.13 8.00
C TRP A 457 14.70 -8.54 7.43
N GLN A 458 15.55 -9.48 7.82
CA GLN A 458 15.40 -10.89 7.42
C GLN A 458 14.10 -11.48 7.93
N ASP A 459 13.76 -11.25 9.21
CA ASP A 459 12.52 -11.71 9.81
C ASP A 459 11.31 -11.04 9.16
N ALA A 460 11.37 -9.72 8.92
CA ALA A 460 10.31 -8.99 8.23
C ALA A 460 10.06 -9.53 6.82
N ARG A 461 11.12 -9.87 6.07
CA ARG A 461 11.01 -10.51 4.75
C ARG A 461 10.42 -11.90 4.86
N ALA A 462 10.90 -12.72 5.80
CA ALA A 462 10.40 -14.09 6.00
C ALA A 462 8.89 -14.11 6.25
N MET A 463 8.39 -13.19 7.09
CA MET A 463 6.96 -13.06 7.41
C MET A 463 6.12 -12.59 6.22
N ASN A 464 6.70 -11.82 5.29
CA ASN A 464 5.98 -11.20 4.18
C ASN A 464 6.29 -11.87 2.82
N GLY A 465 6.63 -13.16 2.82
CA GLY A 465 6.84 -13.94 1.60
C GLY A 465 8.07 -13.48 0.80
N ASN A 466 9.14 -13.14 1.52
CA ASN A 466 10.42 -12.63 1.04
C ASN A 466 10.35 -11.25 0.34
N ARG A 467 9.38 -10.43 0.75
CA ARG A 467 9.22 -9.04 0.29
C ARG A 467 8.96 -8.14 1.48
N LEU A 468 9.30 -6.86 1.38
CA LEU A 468 8.93 -5.88 2.41
C LEU A 468 7.60 -5.20 2.04
N PRO A 469 6.78 -4.81 3.04
CA PRO A 469 5.60 -4.00 2.78
C PRO A 469 5.95 -2.68 2.10
N ASN A 470 5.09 -2.18 1.20
CA ASN A 470 5.36 -0.94 0.46
C ASN A 470 5.61 0.28 1.36
N TRP A 471 5.03 0.31 2.56
CA TRP A 471 5.22 1.39 3.52
C TRP A 471 6.58 1.31 4.24
N ALA A 472 7.21 0.12 4.32
CA ALA A 472 8.50 -0.07 4.97
C ALA A 472 9.63 0.66 4.22
N ALA A 473 9.44 0.92 2.93
CA ALA A 473 10.36 1.73 2.15
C ALA A 473 10.40 3.22 2.57
N GLY A 474 9.48 3.67 3.43
CA GLY A 474 9.54 4.99 4.06
C GLY A 474 10.40 5.05 5.32
N ILE A 475 10.94 3.92 5.79
CA ILE A 475 11.81 3.87 6.97
C ILE A 475 13.20 4.38 6.60
N PHE A 476 13.79 5.21 7.45
CA PHE A 476 15.12 5.77 7.22
C PHE A 476 15.95 5.81 8.50
N TYR A 477 17.20 5.36 8.45
CA TYR A 477 18.16 5.49 9.55
C TYR A 477 19.55 5.88 9.03
N PRO A 478 20.39 6.54 9.84
CA PRO A 478 21.67 7.14 9.42
C PRO A 478 22.57 6.24 8.56
N GLU A 479 22.71 4.96 8.93
CA GLU A 479 23.59 4.00 8.26
C GLU A 479 23.16 3.66 6.83
N MET A 480 21.92 3.99 6.44
CA MET A 480 21.50 3.88 5.04
C MET A 480 22.30 4.81 4.12
N LEU A 481 22.84 5.93 4.64
CA LEU A 481 23.70 6.84 3.87
C LEU A 481 24.99 6.18 3.39
N ASP A 482 25.47 5.16 4.10
CA ASP A 482 26.71 4.46 3.73
C ASP A 482 26.50 3.51 2.54
N LYS A 483 25.24 3.16 2.26
CA LYS A 483 24.84 2.35 1.10
C LYS A 483 24.56 3.19 -0.15
N LEU A 484 24.63 4.52 -0.03
CA LEU A 484 24.41 5.48 -1.10
C LEU A 484 25.73 6.09 -1.57
N ASP A 485 25.88 6.27 -2.87
CA ASP A 485 26.98 7.07 -3.43
C ASP A 485 26.79 8.57 -3.14
N ASP A 486 27.85 9.36 -3.32
CA ASP A 486 27.81 10.78 -2.98
C ASP A 486 26.80 11.58 -3.81
N GLN A 487 26.55 11.18 -5.06
CA GLN A 487 25.56 11.83 -5.91
C GLN A 487 24.14 11.53 -5.41
N GLN A 488 23.88 10.30 -4.97
CA GLN A 488 22.61 9.88 -4.37
C GLN A 488 22.38 10.55 -3.01
N VAL A 489 23.39 10.61 -2.15
CA VAL A 489 23.31 11.34 -0.86
C VAL A 489 22.99 12.81 -1.10
N LYS A 490 23.67 13.44 -2.06
CA LYS A 490 23.37 14.83 -2.45
C LYS A 490 21.92 15.01 -2.89
N ALA A 491 21.45 14.16 -3.78
CA ALA A 491 20.09 14.22 -4.30
C ALA A 491 19.06 14.02 -3.18
N LEU A 492 19.33 13.09 -2.24
CA LEU A 492 18.49 12.82 -1.08
C LEU A 492 18.37 14.07 -0.20
N CYS A 493 19.49 14.68 0.18
CA CYS A 493 19.48 15.88 1.02
C CYS A 493 18.76 17.06 0.34
N LEU A 494 18.98 17.25 -0.96
CA LEU A 494 18.38 18.37 -1.71
C LEU A 494 16.85 18.25 -1.90
N GLU A 495 16.27 17.06 -1.72
CA GLU A 495 14.81 16.87 -1.69
C GLU A 495 14.18 17.29 -0.35
N CYS A 496 14.99 17.57 0.68
CA CYS A 496 14.56 17.96 2.02
C CYS A 496 14.98 19.41 2.36
N ASP A 497 14.19 20.08 3.21
CA ASP A 497 14.53 21.41 3.72
C ASP A 497 15.69 21.32 4.74
N ALA A 498 16.81 21.97 4.42
CA ALA A 498 18.00 22.01 5.27
C ALA A 498 17.71 22.48 6.70
N LYS A 499 16.77 23.43 6.87
CA LYS A 499 16.42 23.96 8.19
C LYS A 499 15.75 22.90 9.06
N ARG A 500 14.89 22.09 8.44
CA ARG A 500 14.16 21.01 9.12
C ARG A 500 15.06 19.81 9.41
N LEU A 501 16.09 19.58 8.58
CA LEU A 501 17.08 18.52 8.78
C LEU A 501 18.18 18.88 9.78
N ALA A 502 18.41 20.16 10.08
CA ALA A 502 19.49 20.58 10.97
C ALA A 502 19.50 19.88 12.35
N PRO A 503 18.36 19.69 13.06
CA PRO A 503 18.35 18.95 14.33
C PRO A 503 18.78 17.50 14.17
N TRP A 504 18.26 16.81 13.15
CA TRP A 504 18.59 15.42 12.85
C TRP A 504 20.07 15.27 12.47
N PHE A 505 20.60 16.21 11.67
CA PHE A 505 22.02 16.27 11.31
C PHE A 505 22.91 16.38 12.55
N ALA A 506 22.49 17.17 13.55
CA ALA A 506 23.26 17.36 14.78
C ALA A 506 23.12 16.21 15.77
N SER A 507 21.94 15.59 15.89
CA SER A 507 21.64 14.60 16.93
C SER A 507 21.85 13.14 16.51
N GLU A 508 21.58 12.78 15.25
CA GLU A 508 21.55 11.39 14.80
C GLU A 508 22.79 10.99 13.97
N LEU A 509 23.55 11.95 13.44
CA LEU A 509 24.76 11.66 12.67
C LEU A 509 26.01 11.76 13.55
N ASP A 510 26.91 10.79 13.41
CA ASP A 510 28.27 10.92 13.92
C ASP A 510 29.08 11.97 13.13
N LEU A 511 30.22 12.38 13.70
CA LEU A 511 31.09 13.40 13.11
C LEU A 511 31.55 13.03 11.70
N THR A 512 31.83 11.76 11.43
CA THR A 512 32.31 11.30 10.11
C THR A 512 31.24 11.46 9.03
N ARG A 513 29.98 11.10 9.33
CA ARG A 513 28.85 11.29 8.40
C ARG A 513 28.49 12.76 8.26
N GLN A 514 28.59 13.54 9.33
CA GLN A 514 28.41 14.99 9.27
C GLN A 514 29.42 15.63 8.32
N GLU A 515 30.70 15.31 8.45
CA GLU A 515 31.77 15.82 7.57
C GLU A 515 31.55 15.42 6.12
N ARG A 516 31.32 14.13 5.84
CA ARG A 516 31.02 13.63 4.49
C ARG A 516 29.84 14.39 3.87
N LEU A 517 28.76 14.57 4.61
CA LEU A 517 27.56 15.23 4.10
C LEU A 517 27.82 16.70 3.78
N LEU A 518 28.63 17.39 4.60
CA LEU A 518 29.02 18.79 4.36
C LEU A 518 29.94 18.98 3.15
N GLU A 519 30.75 17.97 2.78
CA GLU A 519 31.59 18.00 1.58
C GLU A 519 30.76 17.85 0.28
N ILE A 520 29.65 17.13 0.36
CA ILE A 520 28.83 16.75 -0.80
C ILE A 520 27.77 17.82 -1.14
N VAL A 521 27.15 18.40 -0.12
CA VAL A 521 26.05 19.37 -0.29
C VAL A 521 26.55 20.77 -0.64
N PRO A 522 25.74 21.61 -1.31
CA PRO A 522 26.11 23.00 -1.56
C PRO A 522 26.42 23.77 -0.27
N GLU A 523 27.37 24.71 -0.32
CA GLU A 523 27.83 25.44 0.87
C GLU A 523 26.70 26.19 1.60
N SER A 524 25.73 26.74 0.86
CA SER A 524 24.53 27.39 1.44
C SER A 524 23.66 26.41 2.23
N TYR A 525 23.55 25.17 1.74
CA TYR A 525 22.83 24.09 2.42
C TYR A 525 23.59 23.66 3.69
N GLY A 526 24.90 23.45 3.59
CA GLY A 526 25.75 23.10 4.72
C GLY A 526 25.82 24.19 5.80
N LYS A 527 25.66 25.47 5.44
CA LYS A 527 25.52 26.58 6.40
C LYS A 527 24.19 26.50 7.16
N ALA A 528 23.10 26.14 6.50
CA ALA A 528 21.81 25.95 7.15
C ALA A 528 21.82 24.76 8.11
N LEU A 529 22.41 23.62 7.72
CA LEU A 529 22.55 22.44 8.59
C LEU A 529 23.35 22.73 9.86
N ARG A 530 24.39 23.56 9.77
CA ARG A 530 25.25 23.96 10.90
C ARG A 530 24.74 25.14 11.71
N SER A 531 23.57 25.70 11.36
CA SER A 531 23.04 26.86 12.08
C SER A 531 22.58 26.42 13.48
N PRO A 532 23.16 26.97 14.58
CA PRO A 532 22.73 26.63 15.93
C PRO A 532 21.23 26.89 16.14
N VAL A 533 20.74 27.98 15.54
CA VAL A 533 19.32 28.37 15.57
C VAL A 533 18.42 27.27 15.01
N PHE A 534 18.82 26.59 13.93
CA PHE A 534 18.01 25.51 13.36
C PHE A 534 18.25 24.16 14.05
N GLN A 535 19.43 23.94 14.65
CA GLN A 535 19.74 22.72 15.40
C GLN A 535 18.97 22.65 16.73
N GLU A 536 18.72 23.80 17.36
CA GLU A 536 17.93 23.90 18.60
C GLU A 536 16.42 23.82 18.37
N MET A 537 15.94 23.85 17.11
CA MET A 537 14.52 23.72 16.81
C MET A 537 14.04 22.27 16.94
N THR A 538 12.95 22.05 17.67
CA THR A 538 12.25 20.76 17.70
C THR A 538 11.33 20.65 16.48
N PHE A 539 11.89 20.14 15.38
CA PHE A 539 11.05 19.64 14.28
C PHE A 539 10.68 18.17 14.54
N SER A 540 9.48 17.78 14.11
CA SER A 540 9.07 16.39 14.01
C SER A 540 9.13 15.89 12.56
N GLY A 541 9.26 14.57 12.40
CA GLY A 541 9.16 13.90 11.10
C GLY A 541 10.37 14.06 10.18
N GLN A 542 11.58 14.34 10.69
CA GLN A 542 12.77 14.47 9.86
C GLN A 542 13.13 13.16 9.16
N THR A 543 13.08 12.04 9.89
CA THR A 543 13.40 10.72 9.31
C THR A 543 12.33 10.30 8.31
N ARG A 544 11.06 10.62 8.58
CA ARG A 544 9.97 10.49 7.58
C ARG A 544 10.23 11.30 6.32
N ASP A 545 10.69 12.55 6.43
CA ASP A 545 10.97 13.38 5.25
C ASP A 545 12.12 12.79 4.41
N LEU A 546 13.17 12.29 5.06
CA LEU A 546 14.27 11.57 4.40
C LEU A 546 13.80 10.26 3.76
N GLY A 547 12.98 9.47 4.44
CA GLY A 547 12.40 8.25 3.88
C GLY A 547 11.49 8.53 2.67
N GLN A 548 10.70 9.61 2.71
CA GLN A 548 9.91 10.05 1.56
C GLN A 548 10.78 10.53 0.39
N ALA A 549 11.87 11.25 0.68
CA ALA A 549 12.85 11.65 -0.34
C ALA A 549 13.52 10.42 -0.98
N LEU A 550 13.92 9.43 -0.17
CA LEU A 550 14.49 8.18 -0.65
C LEU A 550 13.52 7.41 -1.55
N LEU A 551 12.24 7.33 -1.15
CA LEU A 551 11.16 6.77 -1.97
C LEU A 551 10.99 7.49 -3.31
N LYS A 552 11.10 8.82 -3.34
CA LYS A 552 11.00 9.59 -4.59
C LYS A 552 12.16 9.26 -5.53
N LEU A 553 13.40 9.18 -5.01
CA LEU A 553 14.58 8.81 -5.79
C LEU A 553 14.48 7.37 -6.33
N ALA A 554 14.00 6.43 -5.50
CA ALA A 554 13.77 5.07 -5.94
C ALA A 554 12.73 4.98 -7.07
N LYS A 555 11.65 5.76 -6.99
CA LYS A 555 10.63 5.84 -8.07
C LYS A 555 11.17 6.41 -9.38
N ARG A 556 12.21 7.26 -9.31
CA ARG A 556 12.92 7.79 -10.50
C ARG A 556 13.92 6.79 -11.08
N GLY A 557 14.26 5.75 -10.32
CA GLY A 557 15.29 4.76 -10.68
C GLY A 557 16.70 5.21 -10.31
N ASP A 558 16.84 6.29 -9.54
CA ASP A 558 18.14 6.82 -9.11
C ASP A 558 18.76 5.97 -7.99
N VAL A 559 17.92 5.21 -7.27
CA VAL A 559 18.29 4.41 -6.10
C VAL A 559 17.57 3.06 -6.13
N ASN A 560 18.26 1.97 -5.72
CA ASN A 560 17.65 0.65 -5.55
C ASN A 560 17.39 0.36 -4.06
N LEU A 561 16.11 0.36 -3.65
CA LEU A 561 15.70 0.11 -2.27
C LEU A 561 16.06 -1.30 -1.78
N ASP A 562 16.08 -2.31 -2.66
CA ASP A 562 16.43 -3.69 -2.27
C ASP A 562 17.92 -3.86 -1.93
N THR A 563 18.75 -2.89 -2.33
CA THR A 563 20.19 -2.86 -1.98
C THR A 563 20.42 -2.10 -0.68
N ILE A 564 19.51 -1.19 -0.31
CA ILE A 564 19.60 -0.35 0.89
C ILE A 564 18.99 -1.04 2.10
N LEU A 565 17.80 -1.63 1.92
CA LEU A 565 17.09 -2.46 2.88
C LEU A 565 17.57 -3.90 2.76
#